data_AF-A0A0F8Y953-F1
#
_entry.id   AF-A0A0F8Y953-F1
#
_cell.length_a   1.000
_cell.length_b   1.000
_cell.length_c   1.000
_cell.angle_alpha   90.00
_cell.angle_beta   90.00
_cell.angle_gamma   90.00
#
_symmetry.space_group_name_H-M   'P 1'
#
loop_
_entity.id
_entity.type
_entity.pdbx_description
1 polymer ?
#
loop_
_entity_poly.entity_id
_entity_poly.type
_entity_poly.pdbx_seq_one_letter_code
_entity_poly.pdbx_strand_id
1 'polypeptide(L)' 'MACTWLTVPEAAEFLHIDKATLYRYIKQKKLKVNRPGGWAIRICLEELNTFGEEKTHAEAHRP' A
#
# COMPACT_ATOMS: atom_id res chain seq x y z
N MET A 1 -3.82 -17.88 1.61
CA MET A 1 -4.63 -17.28 0.54
C MET A 1 -3.69 -16.78 -0.55
N ALA A 2 -4.03 -16.96 -1.82
CA ALA A 2 -3.21 -16.49 -2.93
C ALA A 2 -3.37 -14.97 -3.03
N CYS A 3 -2.45 -14.23 -2.41
CA CYS A 3 -2.43 -12.78 -2.50
C CYS A 3 -2.04 -12.34 -3.92
N THR A 4 -2.76 -11.34 -4.44
CA THR A 4 -2.36 -10.68 -5.70
C THR A 4 -1.26 -9.67 -5.41
N TRP A 5 -0.05 -9.94 -5.91
CA TRP A 5 1.13 -9.14 -5.63
C TRP A 5 1.32 -8.01 -6.65
N LEU A 6 0.99 -6.80 -6.22
CA LEU A 6 1.20 -5.57 -7.00
C LEU A 6 2.61 -5.02 -6.83
N THR A 7 3.10 -4.38 -7.87
CA THR A 7 4.26 -3.49 -7.81
C THR A 7 3.90 -2.16 -7.16
N VAL A 8 4.92 -1.35 -6.81
CA VAL A 8 4.69 -0.01 -6.24
C VAL A 8 3.87 0.90 -7.17
N PRO A 9 4.11 0.95 -8.50
CA PRO A 9 3.25 1.71 -9.40
C PRO A 9 1.79 1.26 -9.39
N GLU A 10 1.53 -0.05 -9.50
CA GLU A 10 0.16 -0.60 -9.53
C GLU A 10 -0.57 -0.33 -8.21
N ALA A 11 0.12 -0.46 -7.07
CA ALA A 11 -0.45 -0.14 -5.77
C ALA A 11 -0.74 1.36 -5.57
N ALA A 12 0.07 2.23 -6.17
CA ALA A 12 -0.13 3.67 -6.12
C ALA A 12 -1.34 4.09 -6.96
N GLU A 13 -1.49 3.48 -8.14
CA GLU A 13 -2.68 3.63 -9.00
C GLU A 13 -3.94 3.12 -8.29
N PHE A 14 -3.85 1.95 -7.64
CA PHE A 14 -4.95 1.36 -6.89
C PHE A 14 -5.47 2.26 -5.76
N LEU A 15 -4.56 2.85 -4.99
CA LEU A 15 -4.92 3.76 -3.89
C LEU A 15 -5.16 5.21 -4.36
N HIS A 16 -5.01 5.51 -5.65
CA HIS A 16 -5.05 6.87 -6.21
C HIS A 16 -4.11 7.86 -5.48
N ILE A 17 -2.91 7.42 -5.13
CA ILE A 17 -1.90 8.27 -4.46
C ILE A 17 -0.61 8.34 -5.27
N ASP A 18 0.21 9.36 -4.97
CA ASP A 18 1.54 9.45 -5.56
C ASP A 18 2.48 8.32 -5.09
N LYS A 19 3.36 7.84 -6.00
CA LYS A 19 4.33 6.79 -5.71
C LYS A 19 5.26 7.16 -4.55
N ALA A 20 5.67 8.42 -4.42
CA ALA A 20 6.51 8.88 -3.32
C ALA A 20 5.77 8.79 -1.97
N THR A 21 4.46 9.02 -1.96
CA THR A 21 3.61 8.83 -0.78
C THR A 21 3.55 7.35 -0.39
N LEU A 22 3.39 6.46 -1.36
CA LEU A 22 3.41 5.02 -1.12
C LEU A 22 4.78 4.54 -0.58
N TYR A 23 5.88 5.01 -1.16
CA TYR A 23 7.23 4.76 -0.63
C TYR A 23 7.41 5.26 0.80
N ARG A 24 6.81 6.41 1.14
CA ARG A 24 6.81 6.93 2.51
C ARG A 24 6.08 5.99 3.47
N TYR A 25 4.92 5.45 3.08
CA TYR A 25 4.20 4.46 3.91
C TYR A 25 4.99 3.16 4.11
N ILE A 26 5.65 2.68 3.06
CA ILE A 26 6.53 1.51 3.15
C ILE A 26 7.70 1.78 4.11
N LYS A 27 8.33 2.97 4.03
CA LYS A 27 9.41 3.38 4.95
C LYS A 27 8.92 3.50 6.40
N GLN A 28 7.69 3.97 6.59
CA GLN A 28 7.04 4.06 7.90
C GLN A 28 6.52 2.71 8.42
N LYS A 29 6.74 1.60 7.69
CA LYS A 29 6.22 0.26 8.01
C LYS A 29 4.70 0.20 8.18
N LYS A 30 3.97 1.11 7.50
CA LYS A 30 2.50 1.16 7.51
C LYS A 30 1.85 0.14 6.57
N LEU A 31 2.64 -0.43 5.65
CA LEU A 31 2.19 -1.42 4.68
C LEU A 31 3.09 -2.65 4.78
N LYS A 32 2.47 -3.85 4.78
CA LYS A 32 3.23 -5.09 4.63
C LYS A 32 3.67 -5.23 3.17
N VAL A 33 4.97 -5.43 2.99
CA VAL A 33 5.57 -5.62 1.67
C VAL A 33 6.41 -6.87 1.64
N ASN A 34 6.38 -7.56 0.51
CA ASN A 34 7.29 -8.66 0.21
C ASN A 34 8.46 -8.14 -0.65
N ARG A 35 9.67 -8.57 -0.31
CA ARG A 35 10.91 -8.23 -1.02
C ARG A 35 11.61 -9.54 -1.41
N PRO A 36 11.30 -10.11 -2.58
CA PRO A 36 11.80 -11.43 -2.99
C PRO A 36 13.30 -11.46 -3.38
N GLY A 37 14.15 -10.71 -2.68
CA GLY A 37 15.57 -10.53 -3.00
C GLY A 37 15.78 -9.43 -4.05
N GLY A 38 16.67 -8.48 -3.76
CA GLY A 38 16.97 -7.33 -4.63
C GLY A 38 16.13 -6.07 -4.35
N TRP A 39 15.91 -5.26 -5.38
CA TRP A 39 15.24 -3.94 -5.32
C TRP A 39 13.72 -4.01 -5.55
N ALA A 40 13.19 -5.20 -5.83
CA ALA A 40 11.77 -5.37 -6.12
C ALA A 40 10.94 -5.32 -4.83
N ILE A 41 9.92 -4.44 -4.83
CA ILE A 41 8.92 -4.36 -3.77
C ILE A 41 7.59 -4.84 -4.33
N ARG A 42 6.99 -5.81 -3.65
CA ARG A 42 5.66 -6.33 -3.93
C ARG A 42 4.74 -6.04 -2.75
N ILE A 43 3.53 -5.60 -3.04
CA ILE A 43 2.53 -5.23 -2.04
C ILE A 43 1.29 -6.08 -2.30
N CYS A 44 0.71 -6.60 -1.23
CA CYS A 44 -0.45 -7.45 -1.31
C CYS A 44 -1.71 -6.61 -1.56
N LEU A 45 -2.52 -6.97 -2.57
CA LEU A 45 -3.76 -6.26 -2.89
C LEU A 45 -4.73 -6.23 -1.68
N GLU A 46 -4.83 -7.34 -0.97
CA GLU A 46 -5.69 -7.46 0.22
C GLU A 46 -5.24 -6.51 1.33
N GLU A 47 -3.93 -6.33 1.52
CA GLU A 47 -3.39 -5.35 2.48
C GLU A 47 -3.68 -3.90 2.03
N LEU A 48 -3.67 -3.64 0.72
CA LEU A 48 -4.05 -2.32 0.18
C LEU A 48 -5.53 -2.03 0.35
N ASN A 49 -6.40 -3.03 0.18
CA ASN A 49 -7.84 -2.90 0.45
C ASN A 49 -8.09 -2.48 1.89
N THR A 50 -7.54 -3.24 2.86
CA THR A 50 -7.69 -2.91 4.28
C THR A 50 -7.11 -1.53 4.60
N PHE A 51 -5.94 -1.20 4.07
CA PHE A 51 -5.31 0.10 4.30
C PHE A 51 -6.12 1.27 3.72
N GLY A 52 -6.74 1.08 2.55
CA GLY A 52 -7.62 2.08 1.92
C GLY A 52 -8.92 2.32 2.71
N GLU A 53 -9.48 1.26 3.28
CA GLU A 53 -10.64 1.36 4.18
C GLU A 53 -10.28 2.11 5.47
N GLU A 54 -9.17 1.77 6.12
CA GLU A 54 -8.70 2.46 7.35
C GLU A 54 -8.46 3.97 7.12
N LYS A 55 -7.94 4.32 5.95
CA LYS A 55 -7.71 5.70 5.51
C LYS A 55 -9.02 6.48 5.33
N THR A 56 -10.01 5.87 4.69
CA THR A 56 -11.32 6.48 4.46
C THR A 56 -12.03 6.76 5.78
N HIS A 57 -11.91 5.86 6.76
CA HIS A 57 -12.46 6.06 8.10
C HIS A 57 -11.68 7.10 8.93
N ALA A 58 -10.36 7.20 8.76
CA ALA A 58 -9.55 8.20 9.47
C ALA A 58 -9.79 9.65 8.98
N GLU A 59 -10.13 9.85 7.70
CA GLU A 59 -10.44 11.17 7.13
C GLU A 59 -11.88 11.63 7.41
N ALA A 60 -12.82 10.70 7.61
CA ALA A 60 -14.20 11.01 8.01
C ALA A 60 -14.34 11.51 9.47
N HIS A 61 -13.27 11.42 10.27
CA HIS A 61 -13.25 11.83 11.68
C HIS A 61 -12.30 13.00 11.96
N ARG A 62 -12.12 13.89 10.97
CA ARG A 62 -11.40 15.15 11.14
C ARG A 62 -12.43 16.30 11.29
N PRO A 63 -12.59 16.91 12.48
CA PRO A 63 -13.49 18.03 12.72
C PRO A 63 -13.06 19.30 11.98
#